data_AF-A0A3D4IMT2-F1
#
_entry.id   AF-A0A3D4IMT2-F1
#
_cell.length_a   1.000
_cell.length_b   1.000
_cell.length_c   1.000
_cell.angle_alpha   90.00
_cell.angle_beta   90.00
_cell.angle_gamma   90.00
#
_symmetry.space_group_name_H-M   'P 1'
#
loop_
_entity.id
_entity.type
_entity.pdbx_description
1 polymer ?
#
loop_
_entity_poly.entity_id
_entity_poly.type
_entity_poly.pdbx_seq_one_letter_code
_entity_poly.pdbx_strand_id
1 'polypeptide(L)'
;MLEQYFKSGIYSSGYLIDGVFSNQPLFTNYQGSVISAPAFNPLQDSKTILLQNFRAFNYVAAGWRNVFAVRNKLDFRLEAYLFKPFEAIVKGQNQEGVLDDSFNKIFLSGTAGMVYHSSVGPISLSVNYYDDPENQLGVLLHVGFLLYNKTSLE
;
A
#
# COMPACT_ATOMS: atom_id res chain seq x y z
N MET A 1 12.78 3.25 0.42
CA MET A 1 12.21 1.98 0.89
C MET A 1 13.25 1.08 1.56
N LEU A 2 13.12 0.88 2.88
CA LEU A 2 13.86 -0.12 3.67
C LEU A 2 12.85 -1.17 4.17
N GLU A 3 13.14 -2.45 3.97
CA GLU A 3 12.27 -3.56 4.36
C GLU A 3 13.12 -4.64 5.06
N GLN A 4 12.71 -5.08 6.24
CA GLN A 4 13.37 -6.19 6.95
C GLN A 4 12.33 -7.09 7.61
N TYR A 5 12.56 -8.40 7.53
CA TYR A 5 11.74 -9.41 8.18
C TYR A 5 12.52 -10.18 9.24
N PHE A 6 11.86 -10.45 10.34
CA PHE A 6 12.27 -11.36 11.39
C PHE A 6 11.33 -12.55 11.39
N LYS A 7 11.87 -13.73 11.11
CA LYS A 7 11.13 -14.99 11.16
C LYS A 7 11.51 -15.75 12.42
N SER A 8 10.52 -16.12 13.22
CA SER A 8 10.68 -16.99 14.38
C SER A 8 9.60 -18.08 14.33
N GLY A 9 9.95 -19.24 13.77
CA GLY A 9 9.06 -20.39 13.66
C GLY A 9 7.76 -20.09 12.89
N ILE A 10 6.64 -20.15 13.60
CA ILE A 10 5.27 -19.92 13.07
C ILE A 10 4.90 -18.43 12.94
N TYR A 11 5.76 -17.52 13.42
CA TYR A 11 5.52 -16.09 13.38
C TYR A 11 6.60 -15.39 12.57
N SER A 12 6.18 -14.51 11.66
CA SER A 12 7.09 -13.63 10.93
C SER A 12 6.59 -12.21 11.05
N SER A 13 7.46 -11.30 11.49
CA SER A 13 7.18 -9.87 11.55
C SER A 13 8.14 -9.15 10.62
N GLY A 14 7.68 -8.12 9.93
CA GLY A 14 8.53 -7.27 9.13
C GLY A 14 8.13 -5.81 9.28
N TYR A 15 9.08 -4.92 9.13
CA TYR A 15 8.81 -3.49 9.09
C TYR A 15 9.17 -2.92 7.73
N LEU A 16 8.43 -1.91 7.33
CA LEU A 16 8.62 -1.15 6.11
C LEU A 16 8.82 0.31 6.49
N ILE A 17 9.85 0.96 5.97
CA ILE A 17 10.00 2.41 6.08
C ILE A 17 10.21 2.95 4.69
N ASP A 18 9.43 3.95 4.31
CA ASP A 18 9.58 4.64 3.04
C ASP A 18 9.54 6.14 3.24
N GLY A 19 10.30 6.86 2.42
CA GLY A 19 10.41 8.30 2.53
C GLY A 19 10.85 8.86 1.20
N VAL A 20 10.13 9.87 0.74
CA VAL A 20 10.39 10.51 -0.54
C VAL A 20 10.52 12.00 -0.28
N PHE A 21 11.59 12.57 -0.83
CA PHE A 21 11.79 14.00 -0.87
C PHE A 21 11.96 14.42 -2.33
N SER A 22 11.08 15.27 -2.82
CA SER A 22 11.04 15.73 -4.21
C SER A 22 11.00 17.25 -4.27
N ASN A 23 11.75 17.82 -5.21
CA ASN A 23 11.73 19.24 -5.56
C ASN A 23 10.79 19.53 -6.75
N GLN A 24 9.89 18.59 -7.06
CA GLN A 24 8.96 18.70 -8.18
C GLN A 24 7.98 19.88 -7.96
N PRO A 25 7.80 20.75 -8.96
CA PRO A 25 6.87 21.86 -8.84
C PRO A 25 5.41 21.38 -8.95
N LEU A 26 4.51 22.13 -8.32
CA LEU A 26 3.08 22.00 -8.55
C LEU A 26 2.72 22.28 -10.02
N PHE A 27 1.81 21.49 -10.57
CA PHE A 27 1.17 21.79 -11.83
C PHE A 27 0.00 22.76 -11.63
N THR A 28 -0.37 23.47 -12.70
CA THR A 28 -1.49 24.43 -12.71
C THR A 28 -2.83 23.81 -12.29
N ASN A 29 -3.02 22.50 -12.52
CA ASN A 29 -4.23 21.78 -12.14
C ASN A 29 -3.94 20.84 -10.96
N TYR A 30 -4.79 20.89 -9.95
CA TYR A 30 -4.81 19.99 -8.79
C TYR A 30 -4.68 18.52 -9.17
N GLN A 31 -5.49 18.04 -10.13
CA GLN A 31 -5.48 16.62 -10.50
C GLN A 31 -4.18 16.21 -11.19
N GLY A 32 -3.57 17.10 -11.97
CA GLY A 32 -2.26 16.87 -12.57
C GLY A 32 -1.18 16.72 -11.50
N SER A 33 -1.20 17.59 -10.48
CA SER A 33 -0.30 17.51 -9.34
C SER A 33 -0.46 16.23 -8.54
N VAL A 34 -1.68 15.80 -8.23
CA VAL A 34 -1.94 14.57 -7.46
C VAL A 34 -1.51 13.32 -8.23
N ILE A 35 -1.84 13.20 -9.52
CA ILE A 35 -1.52 12.02 -10.33
C ILE A 35 0.00 11.88 -10.53
N SER A 36 0.69 13.00 -10.76
CA SER A 36 2.14 13.04 -10.93
C SER A 36 2.94 12.97 -9.63
N ALA A 37 2.29 13.18 -8.48
CA ALA A 37 2.95 13.09 -7.18
C ALA A 37 3.34 11.63 -6.85
N PRO A 38 4.48 11.43 -6.18
CA PRO A 38 4.83 10.15 -5.57
C PRO A 38 3.70 9.62 -4.69
N ALA A 39 3.47 8.30 -4.76
CA ALA A 39 2.39 7.62 -4.06
C ALA A 39 2.94 6.48 -3.21
N PHE A 40 2.49 6.40 -1.96
CA PHE A 40 2.79 5.29 -1.08
C PHE A 40 1.72 4.20 -1.21
N ASN A 41 2.02 3.16 -1.99
CA ASN A 41 1.12 2.05 -2.29
C ASN A 41 1.66 0.71 -1.76
N PRO A 42 1.56 0.45 -0.44
CA PRO A 42 2.14 -0.75 0.16
C PRO A 42 1.33 -2.02 -0.11
N LEU A 43 0.04 -1.89 -0.45
CA LEU A 43 -0.89 -3.01 -0.66
C LEU A 43 -1.04 -3.34 -2.16
N GLN A 44 -1.38 -4.59 -2.49
CA GLN A 44 -1.48 -5.01 -3.89
C GLN A 44 -2.58 -4.27 -4.66
N ASP A 45 -3.73 -4.07 -4.03
CA ASP A 45 -4.86 -3.32 -4.59
C ASP A 45 -4.63 -1.81 -4.59
N SER A 46 -3.84 -1.26 -3.66
CA SER A 46 -3.56 0.18 -3.61
C SER A 46 -2.99 0.76 -4.90
N LYS A 47 -2.32 -0.06 -5.73
CA LYS A 47 -1.81 0.37 -7.05
C LYS A 47 -2.89 0.55 -8.11
N THR A 48 -4.07 -0.02 -7.90
CA THR A 48 -5.20 0.00 -8.85
C THR A 48 -6.20 1.10 -8.54
N ILE A 49 -6.14 1.67 -7.34
CA ILE A 49 -7.01 2.76 -6.88
C ILE A 49 -6.22 4.05 -6.71
N LEU A 50 -6.87 5.18 -6.93
CA LEU A 50 -6.26 6.49 -6.73
C LEU A 50 -6.46 6.94 -5.28
N LEU A 51 -5.51 6.63 -4.41
CA LEU A 51 -5.49 7.11 -3.03
C LEU A 51 -4.88 8.51 -2.97
N GLN A 52 -5.74 9.53 -2.90
CA GLN A 52 -5.31 10.93 -2.92
C GLN A 52 -4.55 11.31 -1.64
N ASN A 53 -4.99 10.77 -0.48
CA ASN A 53 -4.37 11.04 0.81
C ASN A 53 -2.98 10.39 0.99
N PHE A 54 -2.66 9.37 0.20
CA PHE A 54 -1.38 8.65 0.24
C PHE A 54 -0.38 9.16 -0.81
N ARG A 55 -0.57 10.40 -1.29
CA ARG A 55 0.25 11.05 -2.31
C ARG A 55 0.72 12.41 -1.84
N ALA A 56 2.02 12.64 -1.95
CA ALA A 56 2.65 13.92 -1.65
C ALA A 56 4.04 13.99 -2.29
N PHE A 57 4.54 15.20 -2.54
CA PHE A 57 5.91 15.39 -3.04
C PHE A 57 6.95 15.03 -1.98
N ASN A 58 6.65 15.37 -0.73
CA ASN A 58 7.50 15.09 0.42
C ASN A 58 6.68 14.32 1.47
N TYR A 59 7.08 13.10 1.77
CA TYR A 59 6.41 12.29 2.78
C TYR A 59 7.35 11.32 3.49
N VAL A 60 6.90 10.86 4.66
CA VAL A 60 7.44 9.69 5.35
C VAL A 60 6.32 8.70 5.63
N ALA A 61 6.62 7.42 5.46
CA ALA A 61 5.71 6.33 5.70
C ALA A 61 6.42 5.22 6.47
N ALA A 62 5.67 4.56 7.34
CA ALA A 62 6.11 3.40 8.08
C ALA A 62 5.04 2.31 8.03
N GLY A 63 5.46 1.06 8.06
CA GLY A 63 4.61 -0.10 7.96
C GLY A 63 5.09 -1.20 8.86
N TRP A 64 4.13 -1.97 9.36
CA TRP A 64 4.36 -3.16 10.15
C TRP A 64 3.55 -4.30 9.56
N ARG A 65 4.23 -5.36 9.17
CA ARG A 65 3.67 -6.59 8.60
C ARG A 65 3.83 -7.72 9.61
N ASN A 66 2.75 -8.43 9.85
CA ASN A 66 2.72 -9.59 10.74
C ASN A 66 2.11 -10.76 9.98
N VAL A 67 2.80 -11.89 10.00
CA VAL A 67 2.38 -13.12 9.32
C VAL A 67 2.43 -14.26 10.33
N PHE A 68 1.28 -14.90 10.53
CA PHE A 68 1.09 -16.00 11.45
C PHE A 68 0.77 -17.26 10.65
N ALA A 69 1.64 -18.26 10.69
CA ALA A 69 1.39 -19.58 10.14
C ALA A 69 0.51 -20.37 11.12
N VAL A 70 -0.81 -20.19 11.04
CA VAL A 70 -1.80 -20.81 11.95
C VAL A 70 -1.82 -22.34 11.75
N ARG A 71 -1.71 -22.80 10.50
CA ARG A 71 -1.59 -24.22 10.13
C ARG A 71 -0.59 -24.35 8.99
N ASN A 72 -0.07 -25.56 8.73
CA ASN A 72 0.87 -25.83 7.63
C ASN A 72 0.39 -25.39 6.22
N LYS A 73 -0.90 -25.09 6.05
CA LYS A 73 -1.50 -24.65 4.79
C LYS A 73 -2.23 -23.31 4.90
N LEU A 74 -2.25 -22.67 6.07
CA LEU A 74 -3.03 -21.45 6.31
C LEU A 74 -2.16 -20.42 7.01
N ASP A 75 -1.93 -19.32 6.30
CA ASP A 75 -1.22 -18.15 6.81
C ASP A 75 -2.20 -17.00 6.99
N PHE A 76 -2.16 -16.38 8.16
CA PHE A 76 -2.87 -15.15 8.44
C PHE A 76 -1.88 -13.98 8.34
N ARG A 77 -2.27 -12.93 7.62
CA ARG A 77 -1.45 -11.74 7.38
C ARG A 77 -2.19 -10.52 7.92
N LEU A 78 -1.50 -9.74 8.74
CA LEU A 78 -2.00 -8.50 9.30
C LEU A 78 -0.94 -7.43 9.09
N GLU A 79 -1.27 -6.42 8.30
CA GLU A 79 -0.33 -5.34 8.01
C GLU A 79 -1.00 -3.99 8.33
N ALA A 80 -0.23 -3.08 8.91
CA ALA A 80 -0.66 -1.74 9.26
C ALA A 80 0.39 -0.74 8.79
N TYR A 81 -0.06 0.38 8.25
CA TYR A 81 0.78 1.39 7.66
C TYR A 81 0.33 2.78 8.09
N LEU A 82 1.32 3.64 8.30
CA LEU A 82 1.18 5.04 8.64
C LEU A 82 1.85 5.86 7.54
N PHE A 83 1.13 6.84 7.02
CA PHE A 83 1.62 7.77 6.02
C PHE A 83 1.48 9.19 6.55
N LYS A 84 2.57 9.94 6.54
CA LYS A 84 2.61 11.34 6.95
C LYS A 84 3.20 12.19 5.82
N PRO A 85 2.37 12.98 5.12
CA PRO A 85 2.88 13.99 4.20
C PRO A 85 3.47 15.16 5.00
N PHE A 86 4.57 15.73 4.50
CA PHE A 86 5.08 17.01 5.00
C PHE A 86 4.30 18.18 4.40
N GLU A 87 3.94 18.04 3.12
CA GLU A 87 3.14 19.00 2.37
C GLU A 87 1.96 18.25 1.72
N ALA A 88 0.74 18.65 2.05
CA ALA A 88 -0.46 18.06 1.46
C ALA A 88 -0.86 18.82 0.19
N ILE A 89 -1.16 18.11 -0.89
CA ILE A 89 -1.71 18.73 -2.11
C ILE A 89 -3.20 18.92 -1.88
N VAL A 90 -3.65 20.18 -1.82
CA VAL A 90 -5.06 20.54 -1.63
C VAL A 90 -5.60 21.30 -2.83
N LYS A 91 -6.92 21.19 -3.03
CA LYS A 91 -7.61 21.87 -4.13
C LYS A 91 -7.90 23.32 -3.75
N GLY A 92 -7.32 24.27 -4.49
CA GLY A 92 -7.61 25.70 -4.37
C GLY A 92 -8.96 26.10 -4.99
N GLN A 93 -9.31 27.39 -4.85
CA GLN A 93 -10.60 27.94 -5.29
C GLN A 93 -10.86 27.76 -6.80
N ASN A 94 -9.81 27.78 -7.62
CA ASN A 94 -9.89 27.65 -9.09
C ASN A 94 -9.42 26.27 -9.62
N GLN A 95 -9.52 25.20 -8.82
CA GLN A 95 -8.91 23.88 -9.14
C GLN A 95 -7.38 23.91 -9.27
N GLU A 96 -6.75 24.98 -8.80
CA GLU A 96 -5.30 25.08 -8.70
C GLU A 96 -4.80 24.10 -7.62
N GLY A 97 -3.66 23.47 -7.84
CA GLY A 97 -2.99 22.68 -6.82
C GLY A 97 -2.28 23.62 -5.85
N VAL A 98 -2.65 23.59 -4.57
CA VAL A 98 -2.00 24.37 -3.52
C VAL A 98 -1.32 23.39 -2.55
N LEU A 99 -0.13 23.74 -2.06
CA LEU A 99 0.52 23.00 -0.98
C LEU A 99 0.02 23.55 0.35
N ASP A 100 -0.51 22.65 1.17
CA ASP A 100 -0.89 22.91 2.54
C ASP A 100 0.19 22.32 3.46
N ASP A 101 0.95 23.21 4.09
CA ASP A 101 1.99 22.91 5.09
C ASP A 101 1.41 22.51 6.45
N SER A 102 0.12 22.22 6.54
CA SER A 102 -0.49 21.74 7.77
C SER A 102 0.05 20.35 8.15
N PHE A 103 1.15 20.33 8.92
CA PHE A 103 1.91 19.17 9.41
C PHE A 103 1.10 18.15 10.25
N ASN A 104 -0.21 18.34 10.41
CA ASN A 104 -1.05 17.64 11.37
C ASN A 104 -1.90 16.51 10.78
N LYS A 105 -1.76 16.20 9.48
CA LYS A 105 -2.49 15.08 8.86
C LYS A 105 -1.63 13.81 8.87
N ILE A 106 -2.16 12.75 9.44
CA ILE A 106 -1.58 11.41 9.41
C ILE A 106 -2.67 10.50 8.88
N PHE A 107 -2.32 9.70 7.88
CA PHE A 107 -3.23 8.76 7.25
C PHE A 107 -2.82 7.34 7.61
N LEU A 108 -3.80 6.50 7.87
CA LEU A 108 -3.59 5.11 8.23
C LEU A 108 -4.17 4.19 7.16
N SER A 109 -3.43 3.15 6.81
CA SER A 109 -3.96 2.03 6.03
C SER A 109 -3.65 0.72 6.71
N GLY A 110 -4.52 -0.26 6.49
CA GLY A 110 -4.40 -1.56 7.13
C GLY A 110 -4.93 -2.64 6.22
N THR A 111 -4.42 -3.86 6.39
CA THR A 111 -4.96 -5.04 5.73
C THR A 111 -4.98 -6.21 6.69
N ALA A 112 -6.04 -7.01 6.58
CA ALA A 112 -6.12 -8.32 7.19
C ALA A 112 -6.42 -9.33 6.08
N GLY A 113 -5.58 -10.35 5.95
CA GLY A 113 -5.71 -11.35 4.91
C GLY A 113 -5.42 -12.76 5.38
N MET A 114 -5.99 -13.72 4.67
CA MET A 114 -5.76 -15.14 4.85
C MET A 114 -5.26 -15.70 3.53
N VAL A 115 -4.21 -16.52 3.60
CA VAL A 115 -3.64 -17.23 2.45
C VAL A 115 -3.73 -18.72 2.73
N TYR A 116 -4.50 -19.42 1.91
CA TYR A 116 -4.62 -20.86 1.91
C TYR A 116 -3.79 -21.48 0.78
N HIS A 117 -2.87 -22.35 1.16
CA HIS A 117 -2.03 -23.09 0.24
C HIS A 117 -2.73 -24.40 -0.16
N SER A 118 -3.38 -24.39 -1.33
CA SER A 118 -4.03 -25.58 -1.91
C SER A 118 -3.10 -26.32 -2.87
N SER A 119 -3.48 -27.53 -3.30
CA SER A 119 -2.73 -28.30 -4.30
C SER A 119 -2.75 -27.70 -5.70
N VAL A 120 -3.78 -26.89 -6.03
CA VAL A 120 -3.92 -26.23 -7.33
C VAL A 120 -3.28 -24.84 -7.38
N GLY A 121 -2.91 -24.29 -6.22
CA GLY A 121 -2.28 -22.97 -6.06
C GLY A 121 -2.72 -22.23 -4.79
N PRO A 122 -2.10 -21.08 -4.48
CA PRO A 122 -2.47 -20.28 -3.32
C PRO A 122 -3.77 -19.50 -3.57
N ILE A 123 -4.70 -19.57 -2.63
CA ILE A 123 -5.92 -18.75 -2.59
C ILE A 123 -5.75 -17.75 -1.46
N SER A 124 -5.85 -16.46 -1.74
CA SER A 124 -5.78 -15.41 -0.73
C SER A 124 -7.01 -14.54 -0.74
N LEU A 125 -7.53 -14.24 0.45
CA LEU A 125 -8.58 -13.26 0.67
C LEU A 125 -8.01 -12.19 1.59
N SER A 126 -8.08 -10.92 1.20
CA SER A 126 -7.68 -9.80 2.05
C SER A 126 -8.76 -8.73 2.10
N VAL A 127 -8.89 -8.12 3.26
CA VAL A 127 -9.71 -6.93 3.49
C VAL A 127 -8.76 -5.79 3.77
N ASN A 128 -8.87 -4.74 2.98
CA ASN A 128 -8.01 -3.57 3.01
C ASN A 128 -8.81 -2.37 3.49
N TYR A 129 -8.21 -1.55 4.33
CA TYR A 129 -8.77 -0.31 4.83
C TYR A 129 -7.81 0.84 4.53
N TYR A 130 -8.35 1.96 4.09
CA TYR A 130 -7.59 3.19 3.86
C TYR A 130 -8.31 4.37 4.47
N ASP A 131 -7.55 5.25 5.10
CA ASP A 131 -8.03 6.56 5.55
C ASP A 131 -8.07 7.56 4.37
N ASP A 132 -8.90 7.24 3.38
CA ASP A 132 -9.14 8.03 2.18
C ASP A 132 -10.65 8.18 1.94
N PRO A 133 -11.17 9.41 1.69
CA PRO A 133 -12.60 9.66 1.58
C PRO A 133 -13.27 8.92 0.42
N GLU A 134 -12.55 8.64 -0.67
CA GLU A 134 -13.13 7.97 -1.83
C GLU A 134 -13.10 6.45 -1.71
N ASN A 135 -12.07 5.88 -1.05
CA ASN A 135 -11.82 4.44 -1.03
C ASN A 135 -11.47 3.96 0.38
N GLN A 136 -12.47 3.79 1.24
CA GLN A 136 -12.24 3.44 2.65
C GLN A 136 -12.02 1.94 2.91
N LEU A 137 -12.73 1.07 2.19
CA LEU A 137 -12.69 -0.37 2.43
C LEU A 137 -12.73 -1.14 1.11
N GLY A 138 -11.81 -2.08 0.95
CA GLY A 138 -11.69 -2.95 -0.21
C GLY A 138 -11.62 -4.42 0.21
N VAL A 139 -12.16 -5.31 -0.61
CA VAL A 139 -12.01 -6.76 -0.44
C VAL A 139 -11.37 -7.31 -1.70
N LEU A 140 -10.26 -8.02 -1.53
CA LEU A 140 -9.51 -8.61 -2.62
C LEU A 140 -9.47 -10.13 -2.46
N LEU A 141 -10.07 -10.82 -3.41
CA LEU A 141 -9.89 -12.25 -3.59
C LEU A 141 -8.89 -12.48 -4.72
N HIS A 142 -7.84 -13.25 -4.43
CA HIS A 142 -6.81 -13.57 -5.40
C HIS A 142 -6.56 -15.09 -5.40
N VAL A 143 -6.58 -15.67 -6.59
CA VAL A 143 -6.37 -17.11 -6.80
C VAL A 143 -5.21 -17.26 -7.77
N GLY A 144 -4.07 -17.71 -7.25
CA GLY A 144 -2.89 -17.98 -8.06
C GLY A 144 -2.93 -19.39 -8.64
N PHE A 145 -2.64 -19.52 -9.93
CA PHE A 145 -2.51 -20.82 -10.60
C PHE A 145 -1.07 -21.01 -11.08
N LEU A 146 -0.50 -22.19 -10.85
CA LEU A 146 0.79 -22.55 -11.42
C LEU A 146 0.59 -22.99 -12.87
N LEU A 147 0.89 -22.10 -13.81
CA LEU A 147 0.99 -22.46 -15.23
C LEU A 147 2.33 -23.14 -15.47
N TYR A 148 2.32 -24.47 -15.57
CA TYR A 148 3.51 -25.22 -15.95
C TYR A 148 3.74 -25.07 -17.46
N ASN A 149 4.53 -24.08 -17.85
CA ASN A 149 4.95 -23.95 -19.24
C ASN A 149 6.13 -24.92 -19.49
N LYS A 150 5.86 -26.05 -20.15
CA LYS A 150 6.94 -26.84 -20.76
C LYS A 150 7.44 -26.04 -21.97
N THR A 151 8.46 -25.21 -21.78
CA THR A 151 9.27 -24.78 -22.92
C THR A 151 9.89 -26.05 -23.50
N SER A 152 9.37 -26.51 -24.63
CA SER A 152 10.05 -27.42 -25.53
C SER A 152 11.14 -26.65 -26.24
N LEU A 153 12.39 -26.96 -25.92
CA LEU A 153 13.65 -26.74 -26.65
C LEU A 153 14.64 -27.60 -25.85
N GLU A 154 14.98 -28.85 -26.20
CA GLU A 154 15.65 -29.30 -27.44
C GLU A 154 16.50 -28.24 -28.14
#